data_AF-A0A520W0R7-F1
#
_entry.id   AF-A0A520W0R7-F1
#
_cell.length_a   1.000
_cell.length_b   1.000
_cell.length_c   1.000
_cell.angle_alpha   90.00
_cell.angle_beta   90.00
_cell.angle_gamma   90.00
#
_symmetry.space_group_name_H-M   'P 1'
#
loop_
_entity.id
_entity.type
_entity.pdbx_description
1 polymer ?
#
loop_
_entity_poly.entity_id
_entity_poly.type
_entity_poly.pdbx_seq_one_letter_code
_entity_poly.pdbx_strand_id
1 'polypeptide(L)' 'MKGKGDFSGGSCIVNEEKVIVINNMKPIEQRLNIIASCFKDYDLEGLYIVPALRKYINDATRLEL' A
#
# COMPACT_ATOMS: atom_id res chain seq x y z
N MET A 1 -10.10 7.41 -24.37
CA MET A 1 -9.11 6.76 -23.50
C MET A 1 -9.61 6.85 -22.07
N LYS A 2 -10.19 5.78 -21.51
CA LYS A 2 -10.73 5.82 -20.14
C LYS A 2 -9.58 5.73 -19.13
N GLY A 3 -9.33 6.81 -18.39
CA GLY A 3 -8.94 6.83 -16.98
C GLY A 3 -7.82 5.92 -16.46
N LYS A 4 -6.94 5.38 -17.31
CA LYS A 4 -5.69 4.74 -16.84
C LYS A 4 -4.70 5.85 -16.52
N GLY A 5 -4.99 6.61 -15.47
CA GLY A 5 -4.05 7.59 -14.93
C GLY A 5 -2.78 6.88 -14.50
N ASP A 6 -1.64 7.52 -14.70
CA ASP A 6 -0.36 7.04 -14.20
C ASP A 6 -0.24 7.35 -12.70
N PHE A 7 -1.09 6.70 -11.90
CA PHE A 7 -1.02 6.80 -10.45
C PHE A 7 -0.27 5.61 -9.88
N SER A 8 0.55 5.86 -8.87
CA SER A 8 1.30 4.82 -8.17
C SER A 8 0.33 3.97 -7.31
N GLY A 9 -0.55 4.59 -6.52
CA GLY A 9 -1.50 3.94 -5.62
C GLY A 9 -1.46 4.59 -4.24
N GLY A 10 -2.03 3.94 -3.22
CA GLY A 10 -1.92 4.37 -1.82
C GLY A 10 -3.25 4.48 -1.07
N SER A 11 -3.18 5.02 0.15
CA SER A 11 -4.34 5.35 0.99
C SER A 11 -5.20 6.43 0.31
N CYS A 12 -6.50 6.17 0.16
CA CYS A 12 -7.46 7.08 -0.47
C CYS A 12 -8.80 7.06 0.29
N ILE A 13 -9.62 8.07 0.07
CA ILE A 13 -11.01 8.11 0.56
C ILE A 13 -11.93 8.02 -0.66
N VAL A 14 -12.77 6.99 -0.70
CA VAL A 14 -13.75 6.77 -1.76
C VAL A 14 -15.11 6.60 -1.10
N ASN A 15 -16.09 7.43 -1.45
CA ASN A 15 -17.42 7.42 -0.83
C ASN A 15 -17.36 7.43 0.71
N GLU A 16 -16.50 8.29 1.27
CA GLU A 16 -16.27 8.42 2.73
C GLU A 16 -15.61 7.20 3.40
N GLU A 17 -15.26 6.16 2.64
CA GLU A 17 -14.55 4.98 3.13
C GLU A 17 -13.04 5.07 2.86
N LYS A 18 -12.23 4.73 3.88
CA LYS A 18 -10.77 4.61 3.72
C LYS A 18 -10.45 3.31 2.98
N VAL A 19 -9.86 3.44 1.78
CA VAL A 19 -9.49 2.32 0.92
C VAL A 19 -8.01 2.39 0.52
N ILE A 20 -7.42 1.25 0.19
CA ILE A 20 -6.09 1.18 -0.43
C ILE A 20 -6.27 0.97 -1.93
N VAL A 21 -5.85 1.94 -2.73
CA VAL A 21 -5.91 1.86 -4.19
C VAL A 21 -4.61 1.28 -4.73
N ILE A 22 -4.72 0.27 -5.60
CA ILE A 22 -3.58 -0.38 -6.24
C ILE A 22 -3.73 -0.26 -7.75
N ASN A 23 -2.68 0.23 -8.41
CA ASN A 23 -2.62 0.18 -9.86
C ASN A 23 -2.19 -1.23 -10.32
N ASN A 24 -3.13 -1.97 -10.93
CA ASN A 24 -2.89 -3.33 -11.40
C ASN A 24 -1.92 -3.44 -12.59
N MET A 25 -1.58 -2.32 -13.23
CA MET A 25 -0.60 -2.27 -14.32
C MET A 25 0.85 -2.16 -13.83
N LYS A 26 1.08 -1.83 -12.56
CA LYS A 26 2.42 -1.72 -12.00
C LYS A 26 2.98 -3.11 -11.61
N PRO A 27 4.31 -3.30 -11.63
CA PRO A 27 4.94 -4.54 -11.19
C PRO A 27 4.51 -4.97 -9.77
N ILE A 28 4.55 -6.27 -9.50
CA ILE A 28 4.08 -6.81 -8.22
C ILE A 28 4.86 -6.23 -7.03
N GLU A 29 6.15 -5.97 -7.21
CA GLU A 29 7.03 -5.38 -6.21
C GLU A 29 6.54 -3.99 -5.80
N GLN A 30 6.14 -3.16 -6.77
CA GLN A 30 5.60 -1.83 -6.51
C GLN A 30 4.24 -1.91 -5.82
N ARG A 31 3.38 -2.84 -6.25
CA ARG A 31 2.06 -3.07 -5.64
C ARG A 31 2.19 -3.52 -4.17
N LEU A 32 3.12 -4.43 -3.89
CA LEU A 32 3.41 -4.90 -2.54
C LEU A 32 3.97 -3.78 -1.66
N ASN A 33 4.87 -2.95 -2.19
CA ASN A 33 5.40 -1.79 -1.45
C ASN A 33 4.28 -0.80 -1.09
N ILE A 34 3.36 -0.51 -2.01
CA ILE A 34 2.21 0.36 -1.72
C ILE A 34 1.38 -0.19 -0.57
N ILE A 35 1.01 -1.47 -0.59
CA ILE A 35 0.23 -2.10 0.49
C ILE A 35 0.98 -2.00 1.83
N ALA A 36 2.26 -2.38 1.82
CA ALA A 36 3.09 -2.38 3.02
C ALA A 36 3.27 -0.97 3.59
N SER A 37 3.46 0.03 2.73
CA SER A 37 3.53 1.44 3.10
C SER A 37 2.22 1.93 3.72
N CYS A 38 1.06 1.57 3.15
CA CYS A 38 -0.24 1.93 3.72
C CYS A 38 -0.48 1.30 5.09
N PHE A 39 0.00 0.08 5.34
CA PHE A 39 -0.13 -0.56 6.65
C PHE A 39 0.64 0.16 7.76
N LYS A 40 1.63 0.99 7.43
CA LYS A 40 2.30 1.86 8.42
C LYS A 40 1.39 2.96 8.95
N ASP A 41 0.31 3.30 8.26
CA ASP A 41 -0.67 4.30 8.71
C ASP A 41 -1.64 3.73 9.78
N TYR A 42 -1.53 2.44 10.12
CA TYR A 42 -2.38 1.76 11.08
C TYR A 42 -1.58 1.37 12.33
N ASP A 43 -2.26 1.36 13.47
CA ASP A 43 -1.69 0.77 14.67
C ASP A 43 -1.70 -0.76 14.53
N LEU A 44 -0.50 -1.33 14.44
CA LEU A 44 -0.26 -2.78 14.31
C LEU A 44 0.35 -3.36 15.60
N GLU A 45 0.39 -2.59 16.68
CA GLU A 45 0.82 -3.09 17.99
C GLU A 45 -0.17 -4.14 18.52
N GLY A 46 0.35 -5.18 19.17
CA GLY A 46 -0.46 -6.29 19.68
C GLY A 46 -1.05 -7.24 18.63
N LEU A 47 -1.03 -6.91 17.33
CA LEU A 47 -1.49 -7.79 16.26
C LEU A 47 -0.41 -8.83 15.91
N TYR A 48 -0.73 -10.12 15.95
CA TYR A 48 0.20 -11.12 15.42
C TYR A 48 0.30 -10.98 13.89
N ILE A 49 1.53 -10.76 13.41
CA ILE A 49 1.88 -10.72 12.00
C ILE A 49 3.09 -11.62 11.83
N VAL A 50 3.05 -12.50 10.82
CA VAL A 50 4.17 -13.39 10.49
C VAL A 50 5.48 -12.57 10.44
N PRO A 51 6.57 -12.98 11.11
CA PRO A 51 7.77 -12.15 11.26
C PRO A 51 8.35 -11.63 9.94
N ALA A 52 8.34 -12.45 8.89
CA ALA A 52 8.78 -12.04 7.56
C ALA A 52 7.91 -10.92 6.97
N LEU A 53 6.59 -10.99 7.16
CA LEU A 53 5.66 -9.94 6.71
C LEU A 53 5.80 -8.67 7.55
N ARG A 54 5.95 -8.79 8.88
CA ARG A 54 6.20 -7.64 9.76
C ARG A 54 7.49 -6.91 9.40
N LYS A 55 8.56 -7.66 9.12
CA LYS A 55 9.81 -7.10 8.62
C LYS A 55 9.60 -6.38 7.27
N TYR A 56 8.90 -7.01 6.33
CA TYR A 56 8.60 -6.40 5.03
C TYR A 56 7.82 -5.08 5.17
N ILE A 57 6.78 -5.05 6.02
CA ILE A 57 6.03 -3.84 6.31
C ILE A 57 6.94 -2.76 6.88
N ASN A 58 7.79 -3.09 7.86
CA ASN A 58 8.70 -2.12 8.48
C ASN A 58 9.75 -1.57 7.49
N ASP A 59 10.27 -2.42 6.61
CA ASP A 59 11.30 -2.05 5.63
C ASP A 59 10.74 -1.29 4.42
N ALA A 60 9.43 -1.39 4.15
CA ALA A 60 8.81 -0.74 2.99
C ALA A 60 8.99 0.79 3.05
N THR A 61 9.57 1.36 2.01
CA THR A 61 9.72 2.81 1.86
C THR A 61 8.71 3.30 0.85
N ARG A 62 7.98 4.36 1.20
CA ARG A 62 7.08 5.05 0.29
C ARG A 62 7.94 5.64 -0.82
N LEU A 63 8.00 4.95 -1.95
CA LEU A 63 8.66 5.45 -3.14
C LEU A 63 7.80 6.60 -3.67
N GLU A 64 8.20 7.82 -3.35
CA GLU A 64 7.72 9.03 -4.01
C GLU A 64 8.32 9.04 -5.42
N LEU A 65 7.63 8.40 -6.37
CA LEU A 65 7.88 8.49 -7.80
C LEU A 65 6.65 9.09 -8.46
#